data_AF-A0A669EKA5-F1
#
_entry.id   AF-A0A669EKA5-F1
#
_cell.length_a   1.000
_cell.length_b   1.000
_cell.length_c   1.000
_cell.angle_alpha   90.00
_cell.angle_beta   90.00
_cell.angle_gamma   90.00
#
_symmetry.space_group_name_H-M   'P 1'
#
loop_
_entity.id
_entity.type
_entity.pdbx_description
1 polymer ?
#
loop_
_entity_poly.entity_id
_entity_poly.type
_entity_poly.pdbx_seq_one_letter_code
_entity_poly.pdbx_strand_id
1 'polypeptide(L)'
;MTSEVRSLLKARDAAFRSGDRALYRAAQADLKRGIKKANTDHKGSIESHLSSNNTREVWQGIQDIINHRGSTAKTENLSVQLAEEINSFFARFETPQQQHSSASALLPSSSSPGSCTAPLTVTEHDVRRVLLAVNPRKAAGPDGVPGRVLRAYAHQLTLIFTLSLDQAAIPSCLKSATIIPVPKKSPISSLNDYRPVALTPVIMKCFERLVLQHIKDYLPPEFDPHQFAYRANRSTEDALATALHAVLSHLEQRQSYVRMLFVDYSSAFNTIIPDILITKLVTLGLPPLTCAWIKDFLTNRPQTVRLRPHLSSTRTLSTGSPQGCVLSPLLYSLYTHDCSSTHNNNLIIKFADDTTVVGLISKGDEADYREEVLKLAAWCSENNLALNTKKTKELIVDFRRHSTDLAPLYINGECVERVHTFWFLGVLISADISWTENISAVVKKAQQRLHFLRVLRKYKLNSNLLLTFYRSSIESLLTYCITVWYGSCTKAVRARLQSVVKTAQKIIGCPLPSLMDIYSSRCLSRAANIIKDSSHPGFNMFSLLPSGKRYRCISTKTHRLKNSFFPKAITTLNSHMHR
;
A
#
# COMPACT_ATOMS: atom_id res chain seq x y z
N MET A 1 32.51 9.30 10.27
CA MET A 1 33.75 9.75 10.93
C MET A 1 33.40 10.79 11.99
N THR A 2 33.57 10.46 13.27
CA THR A 2 33.23 11.30 14.44
C THR A 2 34.17 12.51 14.56
N SER A 3 33.77 13.52 15.33
CA SER A 3 34.61 14.70 15.62
C SER A 3 35.94 14.31 16.30
N GLU A 4 35.88 13.36 17.22
CA GLU A 4 37.04 12.81 17.95
C GLU A 4 38.02 12.07 17.01
N VAL A 5 37.53 11.27 16.06
CA VAL A 5 38.43 10.63 15.07
C VAL A 5 39.05 11.66 14.13
N ARG A 6 38.32 12.75 13.79
CA ARG A 6 38.89 13.84 12.98
C ARG A 6 39.96 14.63 13.72
N SER A 7 39.81 14.89 15.02
CA SER A 7 40.84 15.58 15.81
C SER A 7 42.10 14.71 15.93
N LEU A 8 41.95 13.41 16.17
CA LEU A 8 43.07 12.45 16.21
C LEU A 8 43.78 12.33 14.86
N LEU A 9 43.04 12.41 13.74
CA LEU A 9 43.61 12.38 12.40
C LEU A 9 44.41 13.66 12.10
N LYS A 10 43.88 14.83 12.50
CA LYS A 10 44.60 16.10 12.44
C LYS A 10 45.87 16.10 13.30
N ALA A 11 45.80 15.52 14.51
CA ALA A 11 46.94 15.39 15.41
C ALA A 11 48.05 14.51 14.81
N ARG A 12 47.69 13.37 14.18
CA ARG A 12 48.63 12.54 13.42
C ARG A 12 49.28 13.33 12.27
N ASP A 13 48.50 14.07 11.51
CA ASP A 13 49.00 14.83 10.35
C ASP A 13 49.89 16.02 10.76
N ALA A 14 49.63 16.61 11.93
CA ALA A 14 50.52 17.59 12.54
C ALA A 14 51.84 16.94 13.00
N ALA A 15 51.76 15.79 13.69
CA ALA A 15 52.95 15.05 14.12
C ALA A 15 53.81 14.57 12.95
N PHE A 16 53.20 14.13 11.84
CA PHE A 16 53.91 13.78 10.61
C PHE A 16 54.67 14.97 10.02
N ARG A 17 54.02 16.15 9.96
CA ARG A 17 54.62 17.39 9.45
C ARG A 17 55.74 17.93 10.34
N SER A 18 55.72 17.62 11.64
CA SER A 18 56.75 18.05 12.59
C SER A 18 58.07 17.25 12.49
N GLY A 19 58.08 16.10 11.79
CA GLY A 19 59.27 15.24 11.67
C GLY A 19 59.58 14.38 12.90
N ASP A 20 58.90 14.57 14.04
CA ASP A 20 59.11 13.80 15.25
C ASP A 20 58.52 12.38 15.13
N ARG A 21 59.42 11.39 15.07
CA ARG A 21 59.06 9.96 14.96
C ARG A 21 58.34 9.42 16.20
N ALA A 22 58.65 9.91 17.40
CA ALA A 22 58.04 9.43 18.63
C ALA A 22 56.61 9.96 18.76
N LEU A 23 56.40 11.26 18.51
CA LEU A 23 55.08 11.88 18.48
C LEU A 23 54.20 11.30 17.37
N TYR A 24 54.75 11.04 16.19
CA TYR A 24 54.01 10.41 15.10
C TYR A 24 53.54 8.99 15.47
N ARG A 25 54.40 8.17 16.08
CA ARG A 25 54.04 6.82 16.55
C ARG A 25 52.95 6.86 17.62
N ALA A 26 53.04 7.78 18.58
CA ALA A 26 52.03 7.97 19.62
C ALA A 26 50.68 8.39 19.02
N ALA A 27 50.66 9.43 18.18
CA ALA A 27 49.45 9.91 17.50
C ALA A 27 48.83 8.84 16.57
N GLN A 28 49.65 7.99 15.95
CA GLN A 28 49.16 6.86 15.15
C GLN A 28 48.50 5.78 16.02
N ALA A 29 49.07 5.48 17.20
CA ALA A 29 48.47 4.55 18.15
C ALA A 29 47.15 5.10 18.72
N ASP A 30 47.09 6.39 19.03
CA ASP A 30 45.87 7.06 19.48
C ASP A 30 44.78 7.09 18.42
N LEU A 31 45.14 7.39 17.16
CA LEU A 31 44.19 7.30 16.05
C LEU A 31 43.65 5.87 15.89
N LYS A 32 44.50 4.84 16.00
CA LYS A 32 44.05 3.43 15.97
C LYS A 32 43.09 3.11 17.13
N ARG A 33 43.40 3.58 18.35
CA ARG A 33 42.54 3.41 19.53
C ARG A 33 41.20 4.14 19.36
N GLY A 34 41.22 5.38 18.93
CA GLY A 34 40.03 6.20 18.68
C GLY A 34 39.12 5.61 17.60
N ILE A 35 39.69 5.10 16.51
CA ILE A 35 38.94 4.37 15.47
C ILE A 35 38.31 3.09 16.06
N LYS A 36 39.06 2.33 16.87
CA LYS A 36 38.54 1.11 17.51
C LYS A 36 37.38 1.41 18.47
N LYS A 37 37.51 2.46 19.29
CA LYS A 37 36.46 2.92 20.21
C LYS A 37 35.22 3.36 19.43
N ALA A 38 35.37 4.26 18.45
CA ALA A 38 34.27 4.74 17.63
C ALA A 38 33.53 3.60 16.88
N ASN A 39 34.26 2.58 16.41
CA ASN A 39 33.65 1.39 15.81
C ASN A 39 32.89 0.54 16.82
N THR A 40 33.37 0.46 18.06
CA THR A 40 32.71 -0.29 19.15
C THR A 40 31.42 0.41 19.57
N ASP A 41 31.45 1.73 19.73
CA ASP A 41 30.27 2.54 20.07
C ASP A 41 29.22 2.47 18.96
N HIS A 42 29.66 2.59 17.70
CA HIS A 42 28.76 2.45 16.55
C HIS A 42 28.15 1.05 16.46
N LYS A 43 28.95 0.00 16.70
CA LYS A 43 28.46 -1.37 16.79
C LYS A 43 27.40 -1.49 17.88
N GLY A 44 27.67 -1.03 19.10
CA GLY A 44 26.74 -1.10 20.23
C GLY A 44 25.41 -0.39 19.94
N SER A 45 25.46 0.77 19.28
CA SER A 45 24.25 1.48 18.84
C SER A 45 23.43 0.69 17.82
N ILE A 46 24.08 0.10 16.80
CA ILE A 46 23.38 -0.73 15.82
C ILE A 46 22.80 -1.99 16.46
N GLU A 47 23.55 -2.67 17.33
CA GLU A 47 23.08 -3.86 18.02
C GLU A 47 21.86 -3.53 18.89
N SER A 48 21.88 -2.41 19.61
CA SER A 48 20.73 -1.92 20.37
C SER A 48 19.50 -1.68 19.47
N HIS A 49 19.68 -0.99 18.33
CA HIS A 49 18.59 -0.72 17.39
C HIS A 49 17.99 -2.01 16.79
N LEU A 50 18.83 -2.96 16.38
CA LEU A 50 18.39 -4.20 15.74
C LEU A 50 17.87 -5.25 16.74
N SER A 51 18.33 -5.23 17.99
CA SER A 51 17.82 -6.07 19.07
C SER A 51 16.54 -5.52 19.71
N SER A 52 16.19 -4.26 19.43
CA SER A 52 14.91 -3.70 19.88
C SER A 52 13.75 -4.48 19.26
N ASN A 53 12.70 -4.74 20.04
CA ASN A 53 11.43 -5.25 19.51
C ASN A 53 10.60 -4.13 18.84
N ASN A 54 11.24 -3.00 18.50
CA ASN A 54 10.62 -1.82 17.93
C ASN A 54 11.04 -1.70 16.46
N THR A 55 10.12 -1.99 15.56
CA THR A 55 10.33 -1.96 14.09
C THR A 55 10.88 -0.62 13.60
N ARG A 56 10.56 0.49 14.28
CA ARG A 56 11.07 1.82 13.93
C ARG A 56 12.56 1.96 14.25
N GLU A 57 12.99 1.50 15.42
CA GLU A 57 14.39 1.53 15.84
C GLU A 57 15.23 0.59 14.98
N VAL A 58 14.72 -0.62 14.69
CA VAL A 58 15.34 -1.55 13.73
C VAL A 58 15.51 -0.88 12.36
N TRP A 59 14.46 -0.22 11.84
CA TRP A 59 14.51 0.47 10.55
C TRP A 59 15.44 1.68 10.57
N GLN A 60 15.51 2.41 11.67
CA GLN A 60 16.41 3.54 11.85
C GLN A 60 17.87 3.07 11.90
N GLY A 61 18.16 1.98 12.60
CA GLY A 61 19.46 1.30 12.53
C GLY A 61 19.81 0.89 11.10
N ILE A 62 18.87 0.30 10.36
CA ILE A 62 19.04 -0.03 8.94
C ILE A 62 19.35 1.22 8.10
N GLN A 63 18.63 2.33 8.30
CA GLN A 63 18.86 3.59 7.59
C GLN A 63 20.24 4.19 7.88
N ASP A 64 20.66 4.16 9.14
CA ASP A 64 21.99 4.61 9.57
C ASP A 64 23.09 3.78 8.91
N ILE A 65 22.92 2.46 8.80
CA ILE A 65 23.85 1.55 8.13
C ILE A 65 23.91 1.82 6.62
N ILE A 66 22.76 2.12 6.01
CA ILE A 66 22.66 2.34 4.56
C ILE A 66 23.34 3.67 4.16
N ASN A 67 23.75 4.50 5.12
CA ASN A 67 23.93 5.95 4.92
C ASN A 67 22.71 6.57 4.24
N HIS A 68 21.54 5.93 4.37
CA HIS A 68 20.27 6.55 4.11
C HIS A 68 19.97 7.39 5.35
N ARG A 69 20.80 8.40 5.58
CA ARG A 69 20.21 9.63 6.11
C ARG A 69 19.11 9.91 5.09
N GLY A 70 17.87 9.66 5.48
CA GLY A 70 16.74 10.22 4.75
C GLY A 70 17.17 11.62 4.44
N SER A 71 17.02 12.04 3.18
CA SER A 71 17.31 13.40 2.79
C SER A 71 16.50 14.29 3.74
N THR A 72 17.08 14.64 4.90
CA THR A 72 17.05 15.97 5.42
C THR A 72 17.73 16.73 4.32
N ALA A 73 17.00 16.93 3.23
CA ALA A 73 17.21 18.05 2.37
C ALA A 73 17.43 19.16 3.39
N LYS A 74 18.63 19.74 3.35
CA LYS A 74 18.79 21.13 3.74
C LYS A 74 17.76 21.84 2.86
N THR A 75 16.53 21.90 3.36
CA THR A 75 15.41 22.50 2.64
C THR A 75 15.60 23.95 3.02
N GLU A 76 16.43 24.62 2.25
CA GLU A 76 16.88 25.99 2.54
C GLU A 76 15.74 27.01 2.46
N ASN A 77 14.50 26.61 2.13
CA ASN A 77 13.35 27.49 2.00
C ASN A 77 12.07 26.93 2.68
N LEU A 78 12.12 26.52 3.95
CA LEU A 78 10.89 26.28 4.71
C LEU A 78 10.38 27.63 5.23
N SER A 79 9.27 28.12 4.68
CA SER A 79 8.65 29.39 5.06
C SER A 79 7.18 29.21 5.39
N VAL A 80 6.59 30.20 6.07
CA VAL A 80 5.13 30.26 6.28
C VAL A 80 4.40 30.34 4.93
N GLN A 81 4.94 31.08 3.97
CA GLN A 81 4.39 31.17 2.60
C GLN A 81 4.30 29.81 1.93
N LEU A 82 5.35 28.97 2.02
CA LEU A 82 5.31 27.61 1.48
C LEU A 82 4.24 26.75 2.19
N ALA A 83 4.02 26.94 3.49
CA ALA A 83 2.95 26.23 4.19
C ALA A 83 1.56 26.65 3.68
N GLU A 84 1.35 27.94 3.39
CA GLU A 84 0.10 28.45 2.78
C GLU A 84 -0.10 27.94 1.35
N GLU A 85 0.95 27.94 0.53
CA GLU A 85 0.91 27.43 -0.85
C GLU A 85 0.56 25.93 -0.84
N ILE A 86 1.18 25.14 0.04
CA ILE A 86 0.87 23.72 0.18
C ILE A 86 -0.56 23.52 0.69
N ASN A 87 -1.03 24.32 1.64
CA ASN A 87 -2.41 24.22 2.13
C ASN A 87 -3.41 24.55 1.02
N SER A 88 -3.16 25.62 0.27
CA SER A 88 -3.96 26.02 -0.88
C SER A 88 -3.97 24.94 -1.96
N PHE A 89 -2.81 24.36 -2.23
CA PHE A 89 -2.67 23.27 -3.18
C PHE A 89 -3.48 22.05 -2.74
N PHE A 90 -3.38 21.58 -1.49
CA PHE A 90 -4.17 20.42 -1.05
C PHE A 90 -5.67 20.70 -0.97
N ALA A 91 -6.07 21.96 -0.74
CA ALA A 91 -7.46 22.41 -0.74
C ALA A 91 -8.06 22.62 -2.14
N ARG A 92 -7.27 22.54 -3.23
CA ARG A 92 -7.73 22.86 -4.60
C ARG A 92 -8.88 22.00 -5.13
N PHE A 93 -9.14 20.86 -4.49
CA PHE A 93 -10.22 19.94 -4.85
C PHE A 93 -11.54 20.30 -4.17
N GLU A 94 -11.54 21.33 -3.31
CA GLU A 94 -12.77 21.83 -2.70
C GLU A 94 -13.70 22.32 -3.82
N THR A 95 -14.84 21.66 -3.93
CA THR A 95 -15.91 22.12 -4.80
C THR A 95 -16.69 23.20 -4.07
N PRO A 96 -17.07 24.32 -4.72
CA PRO A 96 -18.06 25.21 -4.15
C PRO A 96 -19.27 24.36 -3.80
N GLN A 97 -19.78 24.46 -2.57
CA GLN A 97 -21.07 23.85 -2.25
C GLN A 97 -22.06 24.35 -3.29
N GLN A 98 -22.40 23.50 -4.27
CA GLN A 98 -23.62 23.72 -5.00
C GLN A 98 -24.69 23.73 -3.92
N GLN A 99 -25.45 24.82 -3.87
CA GLN A 99 -26.69 24.88 -3.14
C GLN A 99 -27.63 23.85 -3.80
N HIS A 100 -27.38 22.56 -3.61
CA HIS A 100 -28.43 21.56 -3.65
C HIS A 100 -29.28 21.88 -2.43
N SER A 101 -30.26 22.74 -2.70
CA SER A 101 -31.34 23.15 -1.84
C SER A 101 -31.75 21.99 -0.93
N SER A 102 -31.57 22.18 0.37
CA SER A 102 -32.31 21.50 1.45
C SER A 102 -32.39 19.97 1.38
N ALA A 103 -31.35 19.29 1.89
CA ALA A 103 -31.46 17.92 2.38
C ALA A 103 -32.19 17.86 3.75
N SER A 104 -33.35 18.50 3.87
CA SER A 104 -34.29 18.29 4.97
C SER A 104 -35.28 17.14 4.67
N ALA A 105 -35.11 16.41 3.56
CA ALA A 105 -36.06 15.43 3.06
C ALA A 105 -35.48 14.01 2.86
N LEU A 106 -34.47 13.61 3.64
CA LEU A 106 -33.90 12.24 3.58
C LEU A 106 -34.20 11.40 4.84
N LEU A 107 -35.36 11.61 5.46
CA LEU A 107 -36.00 10.55 6.25
C LEU A 107 -37.00 9.84 5.32
N PRO A 108 -36.71 8.64 4.80
CA PRO A 108 -37.73 7.86 4.12
C PRO A 108 -38.79 7.44 5.13
N SER A 109 -39.96 8.06 5.06
CA SER A 109 -41.19 7.54 5.66
C SER A 109 -41.75 6.43 4.76
N SER A 110 -41.08 5.29 4.71
CA SER A 110 -41.64 4.03 4.20
C SER A 110 -40.74 2.87 4.59
N SER A 111 -41.01 2.31 5.77
CA SER A 111 -40.48 1.02 6.18
C SER A 111 -41.01 -0.07 5.24
N SER A 112 -40.14 -0.63 4.40
CA SER A 112 -40.31 -1.99 3.91
C SER A 112 -40.30 -2.93 5.14
N PRO A 113 -41.29 -3.80 5.32
CA PRO A 113 -41.36 -4.68 6.49
C PRO A 113 -40.27 -5.75 6.35
N GLY A 114 -39.10 -5.54 6.96
CA GLY A 114 -38.05 -6.55 6.99
C GLY A 114 -36.65 -6.13 7.45
N SER A 115 -36.26 -4.84 7.37
CA SER A 115 -34.90 -4.42 7.79
C SER A 115 -34.90 -3.84 9.20
N CYS A 116 -34.52 -4.66 10.17
CA CYS A 116 -34.28 -4.25 11.55
C CYS A 116 -33.04 -3.32 11.60
N THR A 117 -33.23 -2.02 11.43
CA THR A 117 -32.14 -1.03 11.47
C THR A 117 -31.89 -0.58 12.90
N ALA A 118 -31.28 -1.46 13.70
CA ALA A 118 -30.83 -1.05 15.03
C ALA A 118 -29.76 0.06 14.89
N PRO A 119 -29.92 1.22 15.56
CA PRO A 119 -28.90 2.26 15.56
C PRO A 119 -27.60 1.74 16.19
N LEU A 120 -26.45 2.28 15.76
CA LEU A 120 -25.16 1.92 16.36
C LEU A 120 -25.14 2.30 17.84
N THR A 121 -25.20 1.32 18.73
CA THR A 121 -24.99 1.52 20.16
C THR A 121 -23.54 1.26 20.53
N VAL A 122 -22.92 2.21 21.25
CA VAL A 122 -21.55 2.08 21.73
C VAL A 122 -21.55 1.81 23.23
N THR A 123 -20.94 0.70 23.66
CA THR A 123 -20.79 0.39 25.09
C THR A 123 -19.46 0.92 25.63
N GLU A 124 -19.38 1.14 26.95
CA GLU A 124 -18.11 1.51 27.59
C GLU A 124 -17.03 0.44 27.37
N HIS A 125 -17.41 -0.83 27.32
CA HIS A 125 -16.48 -1.92 27.03
C HIS A 125 -15.83 -1.76 25.65
N ASP A 126 -16.62 -1.43 24.63
CA ASP A 126 -16.10 -1.23 23.26
C ASP A 126 -15.14 -0.03 23.21
N VAL A 127 -15.51 1.08 23.86
CA VAL A 127 -14.66 2.27 23.94
C VAL A 127 -13.35 1.95 24.66
N ARG A 128 -13.41 1.27 25.81
CA ARG A 128 -12.24 0.84 26.57
C ARG A 128 -11.34 -0.07 25.75
N ARG A 129 -11.91 -1.04 25.01
CA ARG A 129 -11.17 -1.95 24.13
C ARG A 129 -10.37 -1.18 23.08
N VAL A 130 -10.99 -0.20 22.42
CA VAL A 130 -10.32 0.61 21.40
C VAL A 130 -9.23 1.51 22.00
N LEU A 131 -9.50 2.13 23.16
CA LEU A 131 -8.54 2.98 23.87
C LEU A 131 -7.29 2.24 24.34
N LEU A 132 -7.44 0.99 24.82
CA LEU A 132 -6.32 0.16 25.24
C LEU A 132 -5.42 -0.22 24.05
N ALA A 133 -5.99 -0.39 22.86
CA ALA A 133 -5.24 -0.65 21.62
C ALA A 133 -4.47 0.57 21.09
N VAL A 134 -4.72 1.78 21.61
CA VAL A 134 -3.98 2.98 21.22
C VAL A 134 -2.53 2.86 21.65
N ASN A 135 -1.61 3.05 20.70
CA ASN A 135 -0.18 3.14 20.99
C ASN A 135 0.12 4.46 21.72
N PRO A 136 0.59 4.42 22.98
CA PRO A 136 0.78 5.62 23.80
C PRO A 136 1.94 6.51 23.32
N ARG A 137 2.81 6.00 22.44
CA ARG A 137 3.97 6.74 21.87
C ARG A 137 3.64 7.47 20.56
N LYS A 138 2.41 7.34 20.03
CA LYS A 138 2.02 8.06 18.81
C LYS A 138 1.88 9.55 19.09
N ALA A 139 2.17 10.37 18.09
CA ALA A 139 1.98 11.82 18.15
C ALA A 139 0.50 12.16 18.37
N ALA A 140 0.24 13.15 19.23
CA ALA A 140 -1.08 13.71 19.46
C ALA A 140 -1.61 14.45 18.23
N GLY A 141 -2.93 14.64 18.18
CA GLY A 141 -3.58 15.43 17.14
C GLY A 141 -3.43 16.94 17.37
N PRO A 142 -4.22 17.76 16.65
CA PRO A 142 -4.29 19.21 16.85
C PRO A 142 -4.78 19.59 18.25
N ASP A 143 -5.50 18.69 18.92
CA ASP A 143 -5.98 18.80 20.30
C ASP A 143 -4.86 18.69 21.36
N GLY A 144 -3.66 18.24 20.97
CA GLY A 144 -2.53 18.07 21.89
C GLY A 144 -2.70 16.94 22.91
N VAL A 145 -3.80 16.16 22.85
CA VAL A 145 -4.10 15.12 23.83
C VAL A 145 -3.36 13.82 23.48
N PRO A 146 -2.41 13.35 24.31
CA PRO A 146 -1.69 12.12 24.04
C PRO A 146 -2.57 10.90 24.37
N GLY A 147 -2.45 9.84 23.57
CA GLY A 147 -3.26 8.61 23.73
C GLY A 147 -3.12 7.92 25.09
N ARG A 148 -2.02 8.18 25.84
CA ARG A 148 -1.84 7.66 27.20
C ARG A 148 -2.90 8.17 28.19
N VAL A 149 -3.37 9.41 28.01
CA VAL A 149 -4.34 10.04 28.91
C VAL A 149 -5.73 9.43 28.68
N LEU A 150 -6.07 9.17 27.43
CA LEU A 150 -7.41 8.73 27.04
C LEU A 150 -7.84 7.38 27.64
N ARG A 151 -6.88 6.52 28.03
CA ARG A 151 -7.17 5.19 28.60
C ARG A 151 -7.99 5.23 29.88
N ALA A 152 -7.96 6.33 30.63
CA ALA A 152 -8.70 6.50 31.88
C ALA A 152 -10.12 7.06 31.69
N TYR A 153 -10.47 7.53 30.49
CA TYR A 153 -11.71 8.30 30.24
C TYR A 153 -12.72 7.55 29.37
N ALA A 154 -12.71 6.21 29.39
CA ALA A 154 -13.60 5.41 28.56
C ALA A 154 -15.08 5.72 28.82
N HIS A 155 -15.48 5.83 30.09
CA HIS A 155 -16.84 6.16 30.49
C HIS A 155 -17.32 7.51 29.91
N GLN A 156 -16.55 8.59 30.11
CA GLN A 156 -16.90 9.92 29.63
C GLN A 156 -16.95 9.98 28.09
N LEU A 157 -16.01 9.31 27.42
CA LEU A 157 -16.00 9.26 25.94
C LEU A 157 -17.17 8.44 25.38
N THR A 158 -17.66 7.45 26.11
CA THR A 158 -18.84 6.66 25.71
C THR A 158 -20.08 7.54 25.61
N LEU A 159 -20.29 8.42 26.60
CA LEU A 159 -21.39 9.39 26.59
C LEU A 159 -21.29 10.32 25.38
N ILE A 160 -20.10 10.86 25.10
CA ILE A 160 -19.85 11.75 23.96
C ILE A 160 -20.09 11.03 22.63
N PHE A 161 -19.61 9.79 22.48
CA PHE A 161 -19.78 9.03 21.25
C PHE A 161 -21.25 8.65 21.01
N THR A 162 -21.97 8.26 22.06
CA THR A 162 -23.40 7.95 21.97
C THR A 162 -24.19 9.16 21.52
N LEU A 163 -24.02 10.31 22.20
CA LEU A 163 -24.67 11.57 21.80
C LEU A 163 -24.33 11.98 20.36
N SER A 164 -23.07 11.81 19.94
CA SER A 164 -22.64 12.11 18.57
C SER A 164 -23.32 11.22 17.54
N LEU A 165 -23.52 9.93 17.83
CA LEU A 165 -24.21 8.99 16.95
C LEU A 165 -25.71 9.28 16.88
N ASP A 166 -26.34 9.54 18.03
CA ASP A 166 -27.77 9.83 18.12
C ASP A 166 -28.14 11.12 17.36
N GLN A 167 -27.26 12.13 17.43
CA GLN A 167 -27.43 13.41 16.75
C GLN A 167 -26.84 13.44 15.33
N ALA A 168 -26.16 12.36 14.91
CA ALA A 168 -25.40 12.30 13.67
C ALA A 168 -24.44 13.50 13.46
N ALA A 169 -23.86 14.01 14.54
CA ALA A 169 -23.06 15.25 14.55
C ALA A 169 -21.76 15.07 15.35
N ILE A 170 -20.65 15.55 14.82
CA ILE A 170 -19.32 15.42 15.40
C ILE A 170 -18.80 16.79 15.85
N PRO A 171 -18.33 16.93 17.10
CA PRO A 171 -17.70 18.14 17.57
C PRO A 171 -16.58 18.63 16.64
N SER A 172 -16.59 19.92 16.30
CA SER A 172 -15.62 20.51 15.36
C SER A 172 -14.16 20.28 15.76
N CYS A 173 -13.86 20.25 17.06
CA CYS A 173 -12.53 19.94 17.58
C CYS A 173 -12.05 18.53 17.19
N LEU A 174 -12.95 17.56 17.07
CA LEU A 174 -12.63 16.18 16.66
C LEU A 174 -12.46 16.04 15.14
N LYS A 175 -13.01 16.99 14.36
CA LYS A 175 -12.87 17.05 12.90
C LYS A 175 -11.58 17.73 12.43
N SER A 176 -10.88 18.43 13.33
CA SER A 176 -9.67 19.17 13.00
C SER A 176 -8.52 18.26 12.56
N ALA A 177 -7.72 18.71 11.58
CA ALA A 177 -6.55 17.98 11.10
C ALA A 177 -5.34 18.89 10.87
N THR A 178 -4.16 18.43 11.29
CA THR A 178 -2.88 19.04 10.90
C THR A 178 -2.20 18.17 9.85
N ILE A 179 -2.04 18.70 8.64
CA ILE A 179 -1.37 18.04 7.53
C ILE A 179 0.14 18.17 7.70
N ILE A 180 0.81 17.02 7.72
CA ILE A 180 2.26 16.90 7.65
C ILE A 180 2.63 16.52 6.21
N PRO A 181 3.15 17.44 5.38
CA PRO A 181 3.53 17.13 4.02
C PRO A 181 4.80 16.26 4.01
N VAL A 182 4.70 15.05 3.48
CA VAL A 182 5.81 14.10 3.38
C VAL A 182 6.32 14.04 1.93
N PRO A 183 7.62 14.22 1.66
CA PRO A 183 8.15 14.09 0.30
C PRO A 183 7.98 12.67 -0.27
N LYS A 184 7.41 12.55 -1.47
CA LYS A 184 7.30 11.31 -2.25
C LYS A 184 8.63 10.92 -2.90
N LYS A 185 9.44 11.91 -3.27
CA LYS A 185 10.75 11.75 -3.92
C LYS A 185 11.71 12.85 -3.47
N SER A 186 13.00 12.65 -3.72
CA SER A 186 14.07 13.64 -3.44
C SER A 186 15.02 13.73 -4.64
N PRO A 187 15.38 14.94 -5.13
CA PRO A 187 14.89 16.25 -4.70
C PRO A 187 13.42 16.50 -5.07
N ILE A 188 12.79 17.46 -4.40
CA ILE A 188 11.39 17.87 -4.64
C ILE A 188 11.40 18.86 -5.80
N SER A 189 10.60 18.62 -6.85
CA SER A 189 10.55 19.48 -8.03
C SER A 189 9.21 20.21 -8.15
N SER A 190 8.15 19.74 -7.48
CA SER A 190 6.80 20.31 -7.58
C SER A 190 5.97 20.05 -6.32
N LEU A 191 4.88 20.79 -6.13
CA LEU A 191 3.95 20.57 -5.01
C LEU A 191 3.29 19.18 -5.06
N ASN A 192 3.16 18.57 -6.25
CA ASN A 192 2.67 17.21 -6.44
C ASN A 192 3.55 16.13 -5.78
N ASP A 193 4.82 16.46 -5.51
CA ASP A 193 5.77 15.57 -4.86
C ASP A 193 5.58 15.51 -3.34
N TYR A 194 4.66 16.29 -2.76
CA TYR A 194 4.26 16.14 -1.37
C TYR A 194 3.05 15.20 -1.24
N ARG A 195 3.07 14.39 -0.17
CA ARG A 195 1.94 13.58 0.29
C ARG A 195 1.32 14.24 1.52
N PRO A 196 0.02 14.58 1.52
CA PRO A 196 -0.63 15.16 2.69
C PRO A 196 -0.92 14.05 3.72
N VAL A 197 -0.15 13.98 4.81
CA VAL A 197 -0.47 13.05 5.92
C VAL A 197 -1.25 13.82 6.99
N ALA A 198 -2.55 13.51 7.12
CA ALA A 198 -3.43 14.11 8.11
C ALA A 198 -3.20 13.52 9.50
N LEU A 199 -2.85 14.39 10.44
CA LEU A 199 -2.80 14.10 11.86
C LEU A 199 -4.12 14.55 12.50
N THR A 200 -5.02 13.60 12.72
CA THR A 200 -6.30 13.82 13.42
C THR A 200 -6.23 13.45 14.92
N PRO A 201 -7.13 14.00 15.75
CA PRO A 201 -7.27 13.67 17.17
C PRO A 201 -7.29 12.18 17.45
N VAL A 202 -6.61 11.76 18.52
CA VAL A 202 -6.55 10.33 18.90
C VAL A 202 -7.93 9.82 19.31
N ILE A 203 -8.73 10.69 19.95
CA ILE A 203 -10.13 10.41 20.32
C ILE A 203 -10.95 10.07 19.07
N MET A 204 -10.84 10.90 18.02
CA MET A 204 -11.56 10.69 16.75
C MET A 204 -11.16 9.36 16.11
N LYS A 205 -9.86 9.04 16.08
CA LYS A 205 -9.38 7.74 15.57
C LYS A 205 -9.93 6.53 16.33
N CYS A 206 -10.27 6.69 17.61
CA CYS A 206 -10.91 5.64 18.39
C CYS A 206 -12.38 5.51 17.98
N PHE A 207 -13.07 6.64 17.85
CA PHE A 207 -14.47 6.67 17.41
C PHE A 207 -14.63 6.08 15.99
N GLU A 208 -13.78 6.49 15.06
CA GLU A 208 -13.73 5.94 13.70
C GLU A 208 -13.58 4.41 13.68
N ARG A 209 -12.85 3.79 14.63
CA ARG A 209 -12.70 2.32 14.69
C ARG A 209 -13.99 1.63 15.08
N LEU A 210 -14.78 2.24 15.96
CA LEU A 210 -16.08 1.71 16.37
C LEU A 210 -17.05 1.77 15.20
N VAL A 211 -17.14 2.93 14.54
CA VAL A 211 -17.99 3.13 13.36
C VAL A 211 -17.53 2.25 12.19
N LEU A 212 -16.22 2.10 11.99
CA LEU A 212 -15.65 1.22 10.96
C LEU A 212 -16.13 -0.23 11.12
N GLN A 213 -16.12 -0.75 12.34
CA GLN A 213 -16.58 -2.12 12.60
C GLN A 213 -18.07 -2.26 12.31
N HIS A 214 -18.88 -1.31 12.80
CA HIS A 214 -20.31 -1.28 12.53
C HIS A 214 -20.61 -1.28 11.04
N ILE A 215 -19.98 -0.40 10.24
CA ILE A 215 -20.20 -0.38 8.79
C ILE A 215 -19.84 -1.73 8.16
N LYS A 216 -18.70 -2.33 8.56
CA LYS A 216 -18.28 -3.64 8.03
C LYS A 216 -19.27 -4.75 8.33
N ASP A 217 -19.91 -4.72 9.50
CA ASP A 217 -20.90 -5.73 9.90
C ASP A 217 -22.19 -5.64 9.06
N TYR A 218 -22.48 -4.49 8.45
CA TYR A 218 -23.60 -4.31 7.49
C TYR A 218 -23.26 -4.74 6.06
N LEU A 219 -21.98 -4.83 5.71
CA LEU A 219 -21.58 -5.17 4.34
C LEU A 219 -21.60 -6.69 4.14
N PRO A 220 -22.10 -7.17 2.99
CA PRO A 220 -22.06 -8.60 2.69
C PRO A 220 -20.60 -9.07 2.54
N PRO A 221 -20.29 -10.33 2.87
CA PRO A 221 -18.94 -10.89 2.69
C PRO A 221 -18.42 -10.75 1.25
N GLU A 222 -19.32 -10.87 0.26
CA GLU A 222 -19.03 -10.79 -1.17
C GLU A 222 -18.94 -9.35 -1.70
N PHE A 223 -19.07 -8.33 -0.85
CA PHE A 223 -18.98 -6.93 -1.24
C PHE A 223 -17.71 -6.64 -2.06
N ASP A 224 -17.90 -6.11 -3.27
CA ASP A 224 -16.83 -5.69 -4.21
C ASP A 224 -15.66 -6.69 -4.30
N PRO A 225 -15.86 -7.90 -4.85
CA PRO A 225 -14.91 -9.02 -4.77
C PRO A 225 -13.57 -8.73 -5.45
N HIS A 226 -13.53 -7.76 -6.38
CA HIS A 226 -12.34 -7.35 -7.11
C HIS A 226 -11.68 -6.08 -6.55
N GLN A 227 -12.14 -5.55 -5.42
CA GLN A 227 -11.37 -4.64 -4.57
C GLN A 227 -10.55 -5.44 -3.56
N PHE A 228 -9.23 -5.42 -3.73
CA PHE A 228 -8.30 -6.17 -2.90
C PHE A 228 -7.68 -5.34 -1.78
N ALA A 229 -7.67 -4.01 -1.88
CA ALA A 229 -7.13 -3.18 -0.81
C ALA A 229 -8.08 -3.07 0.36
N TYR A 230 -7.52 -2.82 1.55
CA TYR A 230 -8.25 -2.55 2.80
C TYR A 230 -9.20 -3.65 3.28
N ARG A 231 -9.17 -4.81 2.64
CA ARG A 231 -9.91 -6.01 3.04
C ARG A 231 -9.02 -6.98 3.80
N ALA A 232 -9.63 -7.68 4.76
CA ALA A 232 -8.96 -8.79 5.43
C ALA A 232 -8.71 -9.92 4.41
N ASN A 233 -7.61 -10.65 4.58
CA ASN A 233 -7.25 -11.80 3.73
C ASN A 233 -7.19 -11.48 2.22
N ARG A 234 -6.88 -10.23 1.86
CA ARG A 234 -6.57 -9.82 0.48
C ARG A 234 -5.20 -9.14 0.46
N SER A 235 -4.47 -9.33 -0.62
CA SER A 235 -3.14 -8.79 -0.83
C SER A 235 -2.94 -8.34 -2.27
N THR A 236 -1.87 -7.55 -2.50
CA THR A 236 -1.43 -7.19 -3.85
C THR A 236 -1.16 -8.42 -4.72
N GLU A 237 -0.69 -9.49 -4.10
CA GLU A 237 -0.40 -10.75 -4.79
C GLU A 237 -1.68 -11.48 -5.22
N ASP A 238 -2.79 -11.35 -4.49
CA ASP A 238 -4.07 -11.95 -4.87
C ASP A 238 -4.69 -11.20 -6.05
N ALA A 239 -4.58 -9.86 -6.06
CA ALA A 239 -4.98 -9.03 -7.19
C ALA A 239 -4.18 -9.38 -8.47
N LEU A 240 -2.85 -9.49 -8.34
CA LEU A 240 -1.95 -9.91 -9.42
C LEU A 240 -2.27 -11.32 -9.92
N ALA A 241 -2.45 -12.29 -9.01
CA ALA A 241 -2.78 -13.66 -9.37
C ALA A 241 -4.12 -13.75 -10.10
N THR A 242 -5.12 -12.99 -9.66
CA THR A 242 -6.45 -12.93 -10.29
C THR A 242 -6.37 -12.32 -11.70
N ALA A 243 -5.71 -11.15 -11.84
CA ALA A 243 -5.48 -10.51 -13.15
C ALA A 243 -4.77 -11.47 -14.13
N LEU A 244 -3.62 -12.01 -13.72
CA LEU A 244 -2.81 -12.84 -14.59
C LEU A 244 -3.47 -14.18 -14.91
N HIS A 245 -4.29 -14.70 -14.00
CA HIS A 245 -5.08 -15.89 -14.32
C HIS A 245 -6.10 -15.60 -15.41
N ALA A 246 -6.84 -14.50 -15.34
CA ALA A 246 -7.78 -14.10 -16.40
C ALA A 246 -7.06 -13.90 -17.74
N VAL A 247 -5.96 -13.15 -17.73
CA VAL A 247 -5.11 -12.89 -18.91
C VAL A 247 -4.63 -14.20 -19.54
N LEU A 248 -3.98 -15.06 -18.75
CA LEU A 248 -3.35 -16.28 -19.25
C LEU A 248 -4.38 -17.33 -19.68
N SER A 249 -5.50 -17.45 -18.96
CA SER A 249 -6.60 -18.36 -19.33
C SER A 249 -7.24 -17.97 -20.66
N HIS A 250 -7.42 -16.66 -20.90
CA HIS A 250 -7.96 -16.17 -22.17
C HIS A 250 -7.03 -16.45 -23.35
N LEU A 251 -5.71 -16.27 -23.15
CA LEU A 251 -4.68 -16.47 -24.18
C LEU A 251 -4.48 -17.95 -24.60
N GLU A 252 -5.18 -18.90 -23.98
CA GLU A 252 -5.26 -20.31 -24.43
C GLU A 252 -6.19 -20.49 -25.65
N GLN A 253 -6.99 -19.47 -25.96
CA GLN A 253 -7.88 -19.43 -27.11
C GLN A 253 -7.08 -19.05 -28.38
N ARG A 254 -7.59 -19.45 -29.55
CA ARG A 254 -6.97 -19.05 -30.83
C ARG A 254 -7.49 -17.66 -31.20
N GLN A 255 -6.63 -16.86 -31.84
CA GLN A 255 -6.98 -15.51 -32.30
C GLN A 255 -7.45 -14.57 -31.17
N SER A 256 -6.90 -14.76 -29.97
CA SER A 256 -7.16 -13.91 -28.80
C SER A 256 -5.93 -13.11 -28.40
N TYR A 257 -6.16 -11.95 -27.80
CA TYR A 257 -5.14 -11.13 -27.15
C TYR A 257 -5.79 -10.35 -26.00
N VAL A 258 -4.98 -9.69 -25.17
CA VAL A 258 -5.47 -8.97 -23.99
C VAL A 258 -4.96 -7.55 -23.99
N ARG A 259 -5.83 -6.59 -23.65
CA ARG A 259 -5.45 -5.21 -23.35
C ARG A 259 -5.61 -4.95 -21.85
N MET A 260 -4.59 -4.38 -21.22
CA MET A 260 -4.60 -3.99 -19.82
C MET A 260 -4.42 -2.49 -19.72
N LEU A 261 -5.45 -1.79 -19.23
CA LEU A 261 -5.43 -0.36 -18.97
C LEU A 261 -5.16 -0.12 -17.48
N PHE A 262 -4.02 0.49 -17.16
CA PHE A 262 -3.67 0.89 -15.80
C PHE A 262 -4.04 2.34 -15.60
N VAL A 263 -5.13 2.58 -14.87
CA VAL A 263 -5.74 3.89 -14.66
C VAL A 263 -5.09 4.58 -13.47
N ASP A 264 -4.72 5.85 -13.65
CA ASP A 264 -4.18 6.71 -12.59
C ASP A 264 -5.15 7.86 -12.33
N TYR A 265 -5.50 8.08 -11.06
CA TYR A 265 -6.33 9.20 -10.65
C TYR A 265 -5.48 10.33 -10.06
N SER A 266 -5.85 11.57 -10.40
CA SER A 266 -5.27 12.76 -9.80
C SER A 266 -5.80 12.95 -8.38
N SER A 267 -5.12 12.38 -7.38
CA SER A 267 -5.40 12.59 -5.96
C SER A 267 -6.77 12.06 -5.49
N ALA A 268 -7.09 10.81 -5.83
CA ALA A 268 -8.41 10.18 -5.65
C ALA A 268 -9.10 10.43 -4.30
N PHE A 269 -8.40 10.25 -3.17
CA PHE A 269 -9.00 10.46 -1.84
C PHE A 269 -9.46 11.91 -1.59
N ASN A 270 -8.81 12.90 -2.20
CA ASN A 270 -9.15 14.31 -2.01
C ASN A 270 -10.32 14.76 -2.90
N THR A 271 -10.85 13.90 -3.78
CA THR A 271 -11.92 14.28 -4.71
C THR A 271 -13.29 13.67 -4.35
N ILE A 272 -13.36 12.85 -3.30
CA ILE A 272 -14.61 12.26 -2.81
C ILE A 272 -15.62 13.37 -2.49
N ILE A 273 -16.78 13.35 -3.14
CA ILE A 273 -17.90 14.24 -2.80
C ILE A 273 -18.78 13.54 -1.74
N PRO A 274 -18.97 14.11 -0.54
CA PRO A 274 -19.76 13.46 0.51
C PRO A 274 -21.18 13.10 0.07
N ASP A 275 -21.87 13.96 -0.65
CA ASP A 275 -23.26 13.71 -1.08
C ASP A 275 -23.39 12.51 -2.04
N ILE A 276 -22.43 12.36 -2.96
CA ILE A 276 -22.35 11.19 -3.85
C ILE A 276 -22.10 9.93 -3.01
N LEU A 277 -21.17 9.99 -2.05
CA LEU A 277 -20.91 8.87 -1.15
C LEU A 277 -22.16 8.48 -0.37
N ILE A 278 -22.86 9.44 0.23
CA ILE A 278 -24.07 9.17 1.03
C ILE A 278 -25.15 8.50 0.18
N THR A 279 -25.36 8.96 -1.04
CA THR A 279 -26.30 8.34 -1.98
C THR A 279 -25.98 6.85 -2.17
N LYS A 280 -24.71 6.52 -2.40
CA LYS A 280 -24.24 5.12 -2.52
C LYS A 280 -24.44 4.32 -1.22
N LEU A 281 -24.19 4.93 -0.05
CA LEU A 281 -24.36 4.25 1.24
C LEU A 281 -25.83 3.91 1.53
N VAL A 282 -26.75 4.81 1.18
CA VAL A 282 -28.19 4.58 1.30
C VAL A 282 -28.62 3.43 0.37
N THR A 283 -28.12 3.40 -0.87
CA THR A 283 -28.36 2.28 -1.80
C THR A 283 -27.84 0.94 -1.29
N LEU A 284 -26.73 0.96 -0.55
CA LEU A 284 -26.17 -0.23 0.13
C LEU A 284 -26.96 -0.64 1.39
N GLY A 285 -27.97 0.14 1.79
CA GLY A 285 -28.83 -0.18 2.93
C GLY A 285 -28.26 0.21 4.30
N LEU A 286 -27.26 1.12 4.35
CA LEU A 286 -26.76 1.61 5.64
C LEU A 286 -27.83 2.44 6.37
N PRO A 287 -27.86 2.43 7.72
CA PRO A 287 -28.81 3.23 8.48
C PRO A 287 -28.67 4.74 8.20
N PRO A 288 -29.79 5.49 8.09
CA PRO A 288 -29.77 6.93 7.80
C PRO A 288 -28.92 7.76 8.77
N LEU A 289 -28.95 7.45 10.07
CA LEU A 289 -28.12 8.13 11.08
C LEU A 289 -26.62 7.90 10.85
N THR A 290 -26.22 6.67 10.48
CA THR A 290 -24.83 6.34 10.14
C THR A 290 -24.39 7.12 8.89
N CYS A 291 -25.25 7.20 7.87
CA CYS A 291 -25.00 8.00 6.68
C CYS A 291 -24.85 9.50 7.00
N ALA A 292 -25.75 10.06 7.81
CA ALA A 292 -25.69 11.46 8.23
C ALA A 292 -24.42 11.75 9.06
N TRP A 293 -24.04 10.83 9.95
CA TRP A 293 -22.81 10.94 10.74
C TRP A 293 -21.56 10.93 9.85
N ILE A 294 -21.52 10.07 8.82
CA ILE A 294 -20.42 10.04 7.83
C ILE A 294 -20.38 11.35 7.02
N LYS A 295 -21.55 11.93 6.69
CA LYS A 295 -21.61 13.24 6.02
C LYS A 295 -21.02 14.34 6.90
N ASP A 296 -21.39 14.40 8.19
CA ASP A 296 -20.82 15.38 9.10
C ASP A 296 -19.32 15.15 9.34
N PHE A 297 -18.88 13.89 9.38
CA PHE A 297 -17.46 13.52 9.44
C PHE A 297 -16.68 14.06 8.25
N LEU A 298 -17.27 14.06 7.06
CA LEU A 298 -16.60 14.47 5.84
C LEU A 298 -16.72 15.97 5.52
N THR A 299 -17.61 16.69 6.20
CA THR A 299 -17.90 18.10 5.90
C THR A 299 -17.41 19.05 6.99
N ASN A 300 -17.16 20.30 6.60
CA ASN A 300 -16.74 21.38 7.49
C ASN A 300 -15.54 21.03 8.37
N ARG A 301 -14.52 20.38 7.80
CA ARG A 301 -13.32 19.93 8.53
C ARG A 301 -12.25 21.03 8.54
N PRO A 302 -11.82 21.52 9.71
CA PRO A 302 -10.71 22.46 9.79
C PRO A 302 -9.38 21.77 9.48
N GLN A 303 -8.59 22.35 8.56
CA GLN A 303 -7.29 21.86 8.14
C GLN A 303 -6.22 22.94 8.25
N THR A 304 -5.06 22.58 8.81
CA THR A 304 -3.83 23.38 8.78
C THR A 304 -2.66 22.56 8.24
N VAL A 305 -1.68 23.18 7.58
CA VAL A 305 -0.43 22.54 7.14
C VAL A 305 0.69 22.94 8.09
N ARG A 306 1.49 21.97 8.54
CA ARG A 306 2.65 22.22 9.41
C ARG A 306 3.97 21.84 8.73
N LEU A 307 4.83 22.84 8.54
CA LEU A 307 6.19 22.73 8.02
C LEU A 307 7.20 23.09 9.13
N ARG A 308 7.58 22.10 9.93
CA ARG A 308 8.48 22.29 11.09
C ARG A 308 7.96 23.39 12.06
N PRO A 309 8.60 24.57 12.30
CA PRO A 309 8.02 25.55 13.21
C PRO A 309 6.89 26.36 12.56
N HIS A 310 6.68 26.26 11.25
CA HIS A 310 5.69 27.07 10.53
C HIS A 310 4.36 26.35 10.41
N LEU A 311 3.27 27.09 10.64
CA LEU A 311 1.90 26.64 10.49
C LEU A 311 1.19 27.56 9.49
N SER A 312 0.38 27.00 8.61
CA SER A 312 -0.51 27.79 7.76
C SER A 312 -1.75 28.25 8.53
N SER A 313 -2.49 29.17 7.91
CA SER A 313 -3.88 29.49 8.20
C SER A 313 -4.75 28.23 8.16
N THR A 314 -5.87 28.30 8.89
CA THR A 314 -6.88 27.23 8.89
C THR A 314 -7.78 27.37 7.67
N ARG A 315 -7.99 26.26 6.95
CA ARG A 315 -8.97 26.16 5.86
C ARG A 315 -10.00 25.10 6.20
N THR A 316 -11.27 25.39 5.95
CA THR A 316 -12.36 24.43 6.14
C THR A 316 -12.60 23.69 4.84
N LEU A 317 -12.60 22.36 4.90
CA LEU A 317 -12.81 21.48 3.73
C LEU A 317 -14.05 20.63 3.92
N SER A 318 -14.84 20.53 2.85
CA SER A 318 -16.01 19.65 2.75
C SER A 318 -15.88 18.64 1.60
N THR A 319 -14.79 18.67 0.85
CA THR A 319 -14.48 17.68 -0.19
C THR A 319 -13.31 16.76 0.24
N GLY A 320 -13.38 15.49 -0.19
CA GLY A 320 -12.35 14.48 0.03
C GLY A 320 -12.46 13.75 1.37
N SER A 321 -11.52 12.83 1.62
CA SER A 321 -11.34 12.16 2.91
C SER A 321 -9.87 12.27 3.35
N PRO A 322 -9.56 12.70 4.59
CA PRO A 322 -8.19 13.02 4.95
C PRO A 322 -7.32 11.76 4.99
N GLN A 323 -6.14 11.83 4.36
CA GLN A 323 -5.22 10.72 4.26
C GLN A 323 -4.49 10.48 5.59
N GLY A 324 -4.84 9.42 6.31
CA GLY A 324 -4.32 9.10 7.65
C GLY A 324 -5.40 8.88 8.70
N CYS A 325 -6.66 9.15 8.36
CA CYS A 325 -7.82 8.73 9.14
C CYS A 325 -8.04 7.22 9.03
N VAL A 326 -8.71 6.65 10.02
CA VAL A 326 -9.02 5.22 10.10
C VAL A 326 -10.13 4.85 9.11
N LEU A 327 -11.12 5.72 8.94
CA LEU A 327 -12.30 5.45 8.13
C LEU A 327 -12.07 5.70 6.63
N SER A 328 -11.18 6.64 6.27
CA SER A 328 -10.90 7.04 4.88
C SER A 328 -10.70 5.87 3.89
N PRO A 329 -9.93 4.81 4.21
CA PRO A 329 -9.75 3.69 3.29
C PRO A 329 -11.06 2.95 2.97
N LEU A 330 -11.92 2.71 3.98
CA LEU A 330 -13.21 2.05 3.77
C LEU A 330 -14.16 2.95 2.99
N LEU A 331 -14.21 4.25 3.31
CA LEU A 331 -15.08 5.21 2.60
C LEU A 331 -14.71 5.28 1.11
N TYR A 332 -13.42 5.21 0.77
CA TYR A 332 -13.00 5.14 -0.63
C TYR A 332 -13.42 3.84 -1.31
N SER A 333 -13.31 2.69 -0.64
CA SER A 333 -13.84 1.43 -1.17
C SER A 333 -15.35 1.49 -1.38
N LEU A 334 -16.12 2.09 -0.47
CA LEU A 334 -17.56 2.30 -0.61
C LEU A 334 -17.90 3.29 -1.74
N TYR A 335 -17.09 4.32 -1.92
CA TYR A 335 -17.27 5.30 -2.99
C TYR A 335 -17.11 4.70 -4.38
N THR A 336 -16.19 3.75 -4.52
CA THR A 336 -15.79 3.13 -5.80
C THR A 336 -16.37 1.74 -6.00
N HIS A 337 -17.30 1.30 -5.15
CA HIS A 337 -17.78 -0.10 -5.15
C HIS A 337 -18.53 -0.50 -6.43
N ASP A 338 -19.26 0.46 -7.01
CA ASP A 338 -20.05 0.32 -8.23
C ASP A 338 -19.22 0.52 -9.52
N CYS A 339 -17.90 0.77 -9.38
CA CYS A 339 -16.96 0.62 -10.49
C CYS A 339 -16.68 -0.87 -10.72
N SER A 340 -17.55 -1.51 -11.51
CA SER A 340 -17.49 -2.91 -11.91
C SER A 340 -17.60 -3.05 -13.43
N SER A 341 -17.05 -4.14 -14.00
CA SER A 341 -17.21 -4.40 -15.43
C SER A 341 -18.67 -4.68 -15.78
N THR A 342 -19.13 -4.12 -16.90
CA THR A 342 -20.45 -4.43 -17.46
C THR A 342 -20.41 -5.73 -18.26
N HIS A 343 -19.27 -5.98 -18.93
CA HIS A 343 -19.10 -7.11 -19.84
C HIS A 343 -18.32 -8.25 -19.20
N ASN A 344 -18.74 -9.49 -19.45
CA ASN A 344 -18.05 -10.70 -18.96
C ASN A 344 -16.64 -10.87 -19.54
N ASN A 345 -16.36 -10.26 -20.69
CA ASN A 345 -15.05 -10.25 -21.34
C ASN A 345 -14.13 -9.17 -20.75
N ASN A 346 -14.60 -8.38 -19.80
CA ASN A 346 -13.82 -7.37 -19.11
C ASN A 346 -13.73 -7.68 -17.62
N LEU A 347 -12.60 -7.33 -17.03
CA LEU A 347 -12.37 -7.45 -15.60
C LEU A 347 -11.80 -6.14 -15.07
N ILE A 348 -12.45 -5.56 -14.06
CA ILE A 348 -11.94 -4.39 -13.34
C ILE A 348 -11.36 -4.86 -12.01
N ILE A 349 -10.07 -4.67 -11.82
CA ILE A 349 -9.36 -4.96 -10.57
C ILE A 349 -8.98 -3.66 -9.89
N LYS A 350 -9.30 -3.54 -8.61
CA LYS A 350 -9.03 -2.37 -7.78
C LYS A 350 -8.11 -2.75 -6.63
N PHE A 351 -7.09 -1.92 -6.40
CA PHE A 351 -6.30 -1.95 -5.18
C PHE A 351 -6.18 -0.52 -4.67
N ALA A 352 -7.12 -0.12 -3.82
CA ALA A 352 -7.31 1.26 -3.40
C ALA A 352 -7.57 2.13 -4.64
N ASP A 353 -6.78 3.16 -4.88
CA ASP A 353 -6.87 4.04 -6.04
C ASP A 353 -6.33 3.41 -7.34
N ASP A 354 -5.44 2.41 -7.27
CA ASP A 354 -4.95 1.70 -8.46
C ASP A 354 -6.10 0.89 -9.08
N THR A 355 -6.56 1.29 -10.27
CA THR A 355 -7.62 0.60 -11.02
C THR A 355 -7.05 0.04 -12.32
N THR A 356 -7.33 -1.22 -12.62
CA THR A 356 -6.89 -1.88 -13.85
C THR A 356 -8.08 -2.48 -14.58
N VAL A 357 -8.28 -2.09 -15.83
CA VAL A 357 -9.27 -2.70 -16.73
C VAL A 357 -8.55 -3.71 -17.62
N VAL A 358 -9.00 -4.96 -17.60
CA VAL A 358 -8.46 -6.04 -18.41
C VAL A 358 -9.52 -6.43 -19.44
N GLY A 359 -9.25 -6.14 -20.72
CA GLY A 359 -10.10 -6.52 -21.84
C GLY A 359 -9.63 -7.81 -22.48
N LEU A 360 -10.48 -8.84 -22.45
CA LEU A 360 -10.23 -10.17 -23.01
C LEU A 360 -10.78 -10.23 -24.44
N ILE A 361 -9.91 -9.96 -25.41
CA ILE A 361 -10.33 -9.75 -26.80
C ILE A 361 -10.24 -11.03 -27.60
N SER A 362 -11.32 -11.36 -28.31
CA SER A 362 -11.44 -12.54 -29.15
C SER A 362 -11.69 -12.15 -30.59
N LYS A 363 -10.98 -12.77 -31.53
CA LYS A 363 -11.17 -12.57 -32.98
C LYS A 363 -11.05 -11.10 -33.44
N GLY A 364 -10.39 -10.26 -32.66
CA GLY A 364 -10.22 -8.83 -32.97
C GLY A 364 -11.39 -7.94 -32.55
N ASP A 365 -12.44 -8.48 -31.92
CA ASP A 365 -13.56 -7.67 -31.44
C ASP A 365 -13.21 -6.96 -30.13
N GLU A 366 -13.08 -5.64 -30.21
CA GLU A 366 -12.72 -4.76 -29.10
C GLU A 366 -13.92 -3.92 -28.60
N ALA A 367 -15.13 -4.16 -29.09
CA ALA A 367 -16.30 -3.34 -28.78
C ALA A 367 -16.55 -3.27 -27.27
N ASP A 368 -16.65 -4.43 -26.62
CA ASP A 368 -16.86 -4.53 -25.16
C ASP A 368 -15.79 -3.78 -24.37
N TYR A 369 -14.51 -3.94 -24.73
CA TYR A 369 -13.41 -3.29 -24.04
C TYR A 369 -13.47 -1.76 -24.21
N ARG A 370 -13.69 -1.28 -25.43
CA ARG A 370 -13.76 0.17 -25.69
C ARG A 370 -14.97 0.81 -25.01
N GLU A 371 -16.12 0.15 -25.03
CA GLU A 371 -17.31 0.61 -24.32
C GLU A 371 -17.06 0.69 -22.81
N GLU A 372 -16.37 -0.29 -22.23
CA GLU A 372 -16.01 -0.29 -20.81
C GLU A 372 -15.08 0.87 -20.44
N VAL A 373 -14.09 1.18 -21.29
CA VAL A 373 -13.22 2.35 -21.06
C VAL A 373 -14.01 3.66 -21.14
N LEU A 374 -14.96 3.77 -22.07
CA LEU A 374 -15.84 4.94 -22.17
C LEU A 374 -16.76 5.08 -20.96
N LYS A 375 -17.39 3.98 -20.52
CA LYS A 375 -18.20 3.93 -19.30
C LYS A 375 -17.38 4.29 -18.07
N LEU A 376 -16.15 3.79 -17.96
CA LEU A 376 -15.26 4.15 -16.87
C LEU A 376 -14.97 5.65 -16.86
N ALA A 377 -14.68 6.25 -18.02
CA ALA A 377 -14.41 7.70 -18.12
C ALA A 377 -15.64 8.54 -17.73
N ALA A 378 -16.84 8.13 -18.16
CA ALA A 378 -18.11 8.76 -17.77
C ALA A 378 -18.35 8.61 -16.26
N TRP A 379 -18.23 7.39 -15.73
CA TRP A 379 -18.36 7.09 -14.30
C TRP A 379 -17.37 7.90 -13.46
N CYS A 380 -16.12 8.03 -13.90
CA CYS A 380 -15.13 8.87 -13.23
C CYS A 380 -15.59 10.33 -13.16
N SER A 381 -16.16 10.86 -14.25
CA SER A 381 -16.67 12.24 -14.31
C SER A 381 -17.86 12.43 -13.38
N GLU A 382 -18.82 11.49 -13.38
CA GLU A 382 -19.99 11.50 -12.49
C GLU A 382 -19.61 11.40 -11.01
N ASN A 383 -18.53 10.67 -10.69
CA ASN A 383 -18.04 10.48 -9.34
C ASN A 383 -16.93 11.47 -8.95
N ASN A 384 -16.72 12.55 -9.70
CA ASN A 384 -15.68 13.54 -9.43
C ASN A 384 -14.27 12.93 -9.23
N LEU A 385 -13.94 11.88 -9.99
CA LEU A 385 -12.61 11.26 -10.00
C LEU A 385 -11.86 11.75 -11.24
N ALA A 386 -10.87 12.61 -11.02
CA ALA A 386 -10.09 13.20 -12.10
C ALA A 386 -9.10 12.17 -12.68
N LEU A 387 -9.42 11.61 -13.84
CA LEU A 387 -8.56 10.66 -14.56
C LEU A 387 -7.32 11.36 -15.12
N ASN A 388 -6.14 10.79 -14.89
CA ASN A 388 -4.87 11.27 -15.43
C ASN A 388 -4.46 10.45 -16.65
N THR A 389 -4.92 10.84 -17.84
CA THR A 389 -4.64 10.08 -19.08
C THR A 389 -3.13 10.00 -19.38
N LYS A 390 -2.36 11.04 -19.06
CA LYS A 390 -0.89 11.06 -19.24
C LYS A 390 -0.15 10.03 -18.37
N LYS A 391 -0.69 9.69 -17.21
CA LYS A 391 -0.13 8.65 -16.34
C LYS A 391 -0.78 7.28 -16.53
N THR A 392 -1.99 7.27 -17.07
CA THR A 392 -2.66 6.05 -17.50
C THR A 392 -1.85 5.39 -18.62
N LYS A 393 -1.67 4.08 -18.55
CA LYS A 393 -0.88 3.31 -19.53
C LYS A 393 -1.66 2.10 -20.02
N GLU A 394 -1.49 1.79 -21.30
CA GLU A 394 -1.99 0.56 -21.91
C GLU A 394 -0.84 -0.43 -22.11
N LEU A 395 -1.02 -1.68 -21.66
CA LEU A 395 -0.14 -2.79 -21.98
C LEU A 395 -0.94 -3.84 -22.74
N ILE A 396 -0.42 -4.27 -23.90
CA ILE A 396 -1.08 -5.28 -24.73
C ILE A 396 -0.28 -6.57 -24.69
N VAL A 397 -0.95 -7.68 -24.39
CA VAL A 397 -0.39 -9.03 -24.43
C VAL A 397 -0.97 -9.75 -25.65
N ASP A 398 -0.16 -9.88 -26.70
CA ASP A 398 -0.56 -10.52 -27.96
C ASP A 398 0.47 -11.57 -28.38
N PHE A 399 0.03 -12.82 -28.53
CA PHE A 399 0.85 -13.94 -28.98
C PHE A 399 0.41 -14.50 -30.33
N ARG A 400 -0.45 -13.78 -31.07
CA ARG A 400 -0.88 -14.17 -32.42
C ARG A 400 0.30 -14.04 -33.39
N ARG A 401 0.44 -14.99 -34.33
CA ARG A 401 1.55 -15.02 -35.31
C ARG A 401 1.48 -13.92 -36.36
N HIS A 402 0.27 -13.45 -36.67
CA HIS A 402 0.00 -12.40 -37.64
C HIS A 402 -0.84 -11.31 -36.95
N SER A 403 -0.23 -10.59 -36.01
CA SER A 403 -0.90 -9.47 -35.35
C SER A 403 -0.97 -8.30 -36.32
N THR A 404 -2.18 -7.80 -36.57
CA THR A 404 -2.38 -6.49 -37.18
C THR A 404 -2.00 -5.40 -36.20
N ASP A 405 -1.60 -4.23 -36.71
CA ASP A 405 -1.41 -3.06 -35.86
C ASP A 405 -2.71 -2.71 -35.15
N LEU A 406 -2.66 -2.81 -33.83
CA LEU A 406 -3.81 -2.62 -32.97
C LEU A 406 -4.06 -1.13 -32.78
N ALA A 407 -5.27 -0.69 -33.11
CA ALA A 407 -5.66 0.72 -33.04
C ALA A 407 -5.41 1.32 -31.64
N PRO A 408 -4.92 2.57 -31.57
CA PRO A 408 -4.67 3.25 -30.30
C PRO A 408 -5.96 3.46 -29.51
N LEU A 409 -5.81 3.59 -28.20
CA LEU A 409 -6.90 3.88 -27.27
C LEU A 409 -6.92 5.39 -26.95
N TYR A 410 -8.10 6.00 -26.99
CA TYR A 410 -8.29 7.40 -26.63
C TYR A 410 -9.23 7.50 -25.43
N ILE A 411 -8.90 8.37 -24.48
CA ILE A 411 -9.74 8.71 -23.34
C ILE A 411 -9.89 10.23 -23.31
N ASN A 412 -11.12 10.73 -23.38
CA ASN A 412 -11.42 12.17 -23.43
C ASN A 412 -10.64 12.93 -24.53
N GLY A 413 -10.44 12.29 -25.68
CA GLY A 413 -9.69 12.85 -26.82
C GLY A 413 -8.17 12.74 -26.72
N GLU A 414 -7.61 12.30 -25.58
CA GLU A 414 -6.16 12.09 -25.42
C GLU A 414 -5.77 10.63 -25.69
N CYS A 415 -4.70 10.42 -26.47
CA CYS A 415 -4.17 9.09 -26.75
C CYS A 415 -3.47 8.51 -25.52
N VAL A 416 -3.86 7.29 -25.12
CA VAL A 416 -3.22 6.56 -24.02
C VAL A 416 -1.89 6.00 -24.48
N GLU A 417 -0.83 6.26 -23.72
CA GLU A 417 0.49 5.72 -24.04
C GLU A 417 0.50 4.19 -23.89
N ARG A 418 0.85 3.51 -24.98
CA ARG A 418 1.11 2.07 -24.99
C ARG A 418 2.53 1.79 -24.53
N VAL A 419 2.69 0.91 -23.55
CA VAL A 419 3.98 0.52 -22.97
C VAL A 419 4.22 -0.98 -23.12
N HIS A 420 5.49 -1.36 -23.24
CA HIS A 420 5.88 -2.78 -23.24
C HIS A 420 5.97 -3.34 -21.82
N THR A 421 6.36 -2.52 -20.83
CA THR A 421 6.45 -2.93 -19.43
C THR A 421 5.79 -1.92 -18.48
N PHE A 422 5.19 -2.42 -17.41
CA PHE A 422 4.48 -1.59 -16.43
C PHE A 422 4.60 -2.14 -15.00
N TRP A 423 4.76 -1.24 -14.02
CA TRP A 423 4.77 -1.59 -12.59
C TRP A 423 3.35 -1.76 -12.07
N PHE A 424 2.86 -3.00 -11.99
CA PHE A 424 1.56 -3.32 -11.44
C PHE A 424 1.70 -3.86 -10.00
N LEU A 425 1.19 -3.12 -9.02
CA LEU A 425 1.21 -3.47 -7.59
C LEU A 425 2.60 -3.90 -7.07
N GLY A 426 3.65 -3.22 -7.54
CA GLY A 426 5.04 -3.48 -7.15
C GLY A 426 5.74 -4.61 -7.89
N VAL A 427 5.11 -5.22 -8.90
CA VAL A 427 5.71 -6.21 -9.81
C VAL A 427 5.76 -5.62 -11.21
N LEU A 428 6.90 -5.76 -11.90
CA LEU A 428 7.04 -5.32 -13.28
C LEU A 428 6.49 -6.41 -14.23
N ILE A 429 5.45 -6.09 -14.99
CA ILE A 429 4.84 -6.97 -15.99
C ILE A 429 5.28 -6.51 -17.37
N SER A 430 5.57 -7.46 -18.26
CA SER A 430 5.89 -7.19 -19.65
C SER A 430 4.84 -7.76 -20.61
N ALA A 431 4.73 -7.16 -21.79
CA ALA A 431 3.81 -7.57 -22.86
C ALA A 431 4.01 -9.04 -23.31
N ASP A 432 5.22 -9.58 -23.19
CA ASP A 432 5.55 -10.98 -23.48
C ASP A 432 5.36 -11.93 -22.28
N ILE A 433 4.92 -11.41 -21.12
CA ILE A 433 4.78 -12.12 -19.85
C ILE A 433 6.11 -12.75 -19.37
N SER A 434 7.25 -12.17 -19.79
CA SER A 434 8.58 -12.52 -19.31
C SER A 434 8.90 -11.85 -17.98
N TRP A 435 9.37 -12.64 -17.01
CA TRP A 435 9.75 -12.11 -15.70
C TRP A 435 11.19 -11.58 -15.63
N THR A 436 11.86 -11.49 -16.78
CA THR A 436 13.29 -11.14 -16.86
C THR A 436 13.57 -9.72 -16.38
N GLU A 437 12.76 -8.74 -16.78
CA GLU A 437 12.92 -7.35 -16.36
C GLU A 437 12.61 -7.18 -14.87
N ASN A 438 11.49 -7.76 -14.39
CA ASN A 438 11.13 -7.78 -12.97
C ASN A 438 12.29 -8.31 -12.12
N ILE A 439 12.86 -9.44 -12.52
CA ILE A 439 13.91 -10.10 -11.74
C ILE A 439 15.23 -9.35 -11.84
N SER A 440 15.50 -8.69 -12.97
CA SER A 440 16.66 -7.79 -13.08
C SER A 440 16.52 -6.61 -12.12
N ALA A 441 15.34 -6.00 -12.02
CA ALA A 441 15.06 -4.93 -11.08
C ALA A 441 15.17 -5.40 -9.61
N VAL A 442 14.60 -6.56 -9.27
CA VAL A 442 14.66 -7.16 -7.93
C VAL A 442 16.10 -7.53 -7.55
N VAL A 443 16.85 -8.20 -8.43
CA VAL A 443 18.25 -8.57 -8.19
C VAL A 443 19.13 -7.34 -8.01
N LYS A 444 18.95 -6.30 -8.83
CA LYS A 444 19.69 -5.03 -8.70
C LYS A 444 19.49 -4.41 -7.31
N LYS A 445 18.23 -4.31 -6.86
CA LYS A 445 17.91 -3.82 -5.50
C LYS A 445 18.48 -4.74 -4.41
N ALA A 446 18.42 -6.05 -4.60
CA ALA A 446 18.95 -7.02 -3.63
C ALA A 446 20.49 -6.95 -3.52
N GLN A 447 21.20 -6.75 -4.63
CA GLN A 447 22.66 -6.56 -4.65
C GLN A 447 23.08 -5.29 -3.92
N GLN A 448 22.33 -4.19 -4.06
CA GLN A 448 22.56 -2.98 -3.26
C GLN A 448 22.41 -3.28 -1.77
N ARG A 449 21.39 -4.07 -1.37
CA ARG A 449 21.18 -4.46 0.03
C ARG A 449 22.24 -5.45 0.55
N LEU A 450 22.78 -6.31 -0.31
CA LEU A 450 23.91 -7.19 0.01
C LEU A 450 25.19 -6.41 0.36
N HIS A 451 25.41 -5.24 -0.25
CA HIS A 451 26.55 -4.39 0.12
C HIS A 451 26.47 -4.02 1.61
N PHE A 452 25.30 -3.59 2.09
CA PHE A 452 25.10 -3.27 3.51
C PHE A 452 25.26 -4.48 4.41
N LEU A 453 24.80 -5.66 3.99
CA LEU A 453 25.05 -6.89 4.73
C LEU A 453 26.56 -7.19 4.90
N ARG A 454 27.37 -6.93 3.85
CA ARG A 454 28.84 -7.06 3.94
C ARG A 454 29.45 -6.03 4.89
N VAL A 455 28.97 -4.80 4.84
CA VAL A 455 29.40 -3.72 5.75
C VAL A 455 29.10 -4.11 7.20
N LEU A 456 27.90 -4.64 7.47
CA LEU A 456 27.54 -5.13 8.81
C LEU A 456 28.44 -6.27 9.28
N ARG A 457 28.74 -7.22 8.40
CA ARG A 457 29.68 -8.30 8.73
C ARG A 457 31.07 -7.76 9.04
N LYS A 458 31.54 -6.73 8.31
CA LYS A 458 32.84 -6.06 8.56
C LYS A 458 32.89 -5.42 9.96
N TYR A 459 31.77 -4.89 10.45
CA TYR A 459 31.64 -4.38 11.82
C TYR A 459 31.51 -5.48 12.88
N LYS A 460 31.64 -6.77 12.52
CA LYS A 460 31.59 -7.92 13.43
C LYS A 460 30.30 -7.98 14.26
N LEU A 461 29.17 -7.66 13.64
CA LEU A 461 27.85 -7.88 14.23
C LEU A 461 27.56 -9.37 14.39
N ASN A 462 26.74 -9.70 15.39
CA ASN A 462 26.24 -11.06 15.62
C ASN A 462 25.48 -11.60 14.38
N SER A 463 25.72 -12.87 14.05
CA SER A 463 25.02 -13.60 12.97
C SER A 463 23.50 -13.53 13.05
N ASN A 464 22.90 -13.50 14.25
CA ASN A 464 21.45 -13.36 14.42
C ASN A 464 20.92 -12.01 13.90
N LEU A 465 21.69 -10.94 14.10
CA LEU A 465 21.34 -9.61 13.61
C LEU A 465 21.52 -9.52 12.09
N LEU A 466 22.56 -10.16 11.56
CA LEU A 466 22.77 -10.28 10.11
C LEU A 466 21.64 -11.08 9.44
N LEU A 467 21.17 -12.16 10.08
CA LEU A 467 20.02 -12.94 9.62
C LEU A 467 18.73 -12.12 9.66
N THR A 468 18.53 -11.33 10.73
CA THR A 468 17.38 -10.42 10.85
C THR A 468 17.38 -9.34 9.76
N PHE A 469 18.55 -8.74 9.49
CA PHE A 469 18.72 -7.82 8.37
C PHE A 469 18.42 -8.49 7.03
N TYR A 470 18.95 -9.70 6.80
CA TYR A 470 18.68 -10.46 5.59
C TYR A 470 17.19 -10.72 5.40
N ARG A 471 16.49 -11.24 6.41
CA ARG A 471 15.06 -11.55 6.32
C ARG A 471 14.23 -10.28 6.05
N SER A 472 14.48 -9.21 6.80
CA SER A 472 13.72 -7.97 6.71
C SER A 472 14.00 -7.14 5.46
N SER A 473 15.23 -7.18 4.93
CA SER A 473 15.66 -6.30 3.85
C SER A 473 15.94 -7.03 2.54
N ILE A 474 16.43 -8.26 2.54
CA ILE A 474 16.79 -8.97 1.29
C ILE A 474 15.74 -10.02 0.95
N GLU A 475 15.42 -10.94 1.86
CA GLU A 475 14.43 -11.99 1.64
C GLU A 475 13.04 -11.40 1.37
N SER A 476 12.60 -10.40 2.16
CA SER A 476 11.33 -9.69 1.94
C SER A 476 11.19 -9.10 0.53
N LEU A 477 12.29 -8.61 -0.05
CA LEU A 477 12.34 -8.09 -1.42
C LEU A 477 12.32 -9.23 -2.46
N LEU A 478 13.10 -10.29 -2.23
CA LEU A 478 13.17 -11.44 -3.15
C LEU A 478 11.88 -12.27 -3.17
N THR A 479 11.10 -12.21 -2.09
CA THR A 479 9.90 -13.03 -1.90
C THR A 479 8.60 -12.25 -2.08
N TYR A 480 8.67 -10.95 -2.36
CA TYR A 480 7.50 -10.14 -2.68
C TYR A 480 6.83 -10.67 -3.96
N CYS A 481 5.54 -11.00 -3.84
CA CYS A 481 4.74 -11.59 -4.90
C CYS A 481 5.30 -12.90 -5.51
N ILE A 482 6.12 -13.66 -4.78
CA ILE A 482 6.88 -14.79 -5.35
C ILE A 482 6.01 -15.87 -5.99
N THR A 483 4.78 -16.07 -5.51
CA THR A 483 3.90 -17.12 -6.03
C THR A 483 3.34 -16.80 -7.43
N VAL A 484 3.38 -15.52 -7.82
CA VAL A 484 2.91 -15.04 -9.12
C VAL A 484 3.94 -15.31 -10.22
N TRP A 485 5.21 -14.97 -9.98
CA TRP A 485 6.21 -14.94 -11.05
C TRP A 485 7.23 -16.09 -11.00
N TYR A 486 7.57 -16.61 -9.81
CA TYR A 486 8.70 -17.55 -9.67
C TYR A 486 8.49 -18.89 -10.39
N GLY A 487 7.25 -19.40 -10.41
CA GLY A 487 6.89 -20.64 -11.11
C GLY A 487 7.13 -20.57 -12.63
N SER A 488 6.98 -19.38 -13.20
CA SER A 488 7.14 -19.11 -14.64
C SER A 488 8.58 -18.74 -15.03
N CYS A 489 9.51 -18.70 -14.09
CA CYS A 489 10.90 -18.35 -14.35
C CYS A 489 11.71 -19.50 -14.99
N THR A 490 12.57 -19.14 -15.94
CA THR A 490 13.56 -20.07 -16.50
C THR A 490 14.55 -20.54 -15.44
N LYS A 491 15.21 -21.68 -15.69
CA LYS A 491 16.24 -22.22 -14.78
C LYS A 491 17.39 -21.22 -14.56
N ALA A 492 17.82 -20.54 -15.61
CA ALA A 492 18.89 -19.53 -15.54
C ALA A 492 18.50 -18.35 -14.62
N VAL A 493 17.27 -17.85 -14.78
CA VAL A 493 16.73 -16.76 -13.96
C VAL A 493 16.61 -17.16 -12.49
N ARG A 494 16.12 -18.38 -12.20
CA ARG A 494 16.06 -18.92 -10.84
C ARG A 494 17.44 -19.10 -10.21
N ALA A 495 18.43 -19.57 -10.97
CA ALA A 495 19.82 -19.67 -10.51
C ALA A 495 20.40 -18.30 -10.14
N ARG A 496 20.07 -17.26 -10.92
CA ARG A 496 20.50 -15.88 -10.66
C ARG A 496 19.90 -15.30 -9.37
N LEU A 497 18.65 -15.62 -9.04
CA LEU A 497 18.05 -15.25 -7.76
C LEU A 497 18.67 -16.04 -6.59
N GLN A 498 18.86 -17.35 -6.77
CA GLN A 498 19.44 -18.21 -5.74
C GLN A 498 20.91 -17.83 -5.43
N SER A 499 21.64 -17.26 -6.38
CA SER A 499 23.02 -16.78 -6.14
C SER A 499 23.08 -15.63 -5.13
N VAL A 500 22.05 -14.77 -5.08
CA VAL A 500 21.91 -13.70 -4.08
C VAL A 500 21.76 -14.32 -2.69
N VAL A 501 20.91 -15.33 -2.55
CA VAL A 501 20.71 -16.07 -1.29
C VAL A 501 21.99 -16.79 -0.87
N LYS A 502 22.66 -17.49 -1.79
CA LYS A 502 23.95 -18.15 -1.51
C LYS A 502 25.03 -17.15 -1.07
N THR A 503 25.05 -15.96 -1.65
CA THR A 503 25.97 -14.89 -1.25
C THR A 503 25.67 -14.39 0.17
N ALA A 504 24.39 -14.15 0.48
CA ALA A 504 23.97 -13.78 1.83
C ALA A 504 24.35 -14.85 2.87
N GLN A 505 24.06 -16.12 2.57
CA GLN A 505 24.41 -17.27 3.40
C GLN A 505 25.92 -17.31 3.71
N LYS A 506 26.78 -17.10 2.71
CA LYS A 506 28.24 -17.03 2.92
C LYS A 506 28.65 -15.87 3.84
N ILE A 507 28.00 -14.71 3.72
CA ILE A 507 28.32 -13.53 4.54
C ILE A 507 27.88 -13.73 6.00
N ILE A 508 26.70 -14.32 6.21
CA ILE A 508 26.12 -14.53 7.54
C ILE A 508 26.81 -15.70 8.25
N GLY A 509 27.15 -16.76 7.52
CA GLY A 509 27.72 -17.99 8.06
C GLY A 509 26.69 -18.96 8.62
N CYS A 510 25.42 -18.88 8.21
CA CYS A 510 24.36 -19.82 8.60
C CYS A 510 23.57 -20.28 7.37
N PRO A 511 22.99 -21.50 7.37
CA PRO A 511 22.17 -21.97 6.26
C PRO A 511 20.93 -21.09 6.08
N LEU A 512 20.58 -20.80 4.82
CA LEU A 512 19.36 -20.09 4.45
C LEU A 512 18.46 -20.99 3.61
N PRO A 513 17.13 -20.89 3.76
CA PRO A 513 16.20 -21.66 2.93
C PRO A 513 16.37 -21.32 1.46
N SER A 514 16.14 -22.29 0.57
CA SER A 514 16.14 -22.02 -0.86
C SER A 514 14.90 -21.22 -1.24
N LEU A 515 14.98 -20.44 -2.33
CA LEU A 515 13.81 -19.72 -2.84
C LEU A 515 12.72 -20.68 -3.33
N MET A 516 13.09 -21.91 -3.74
CA MET A 516 12.13 -22.95 -4.12
C MET A 516 11.31 -23.43 -2.92
N ASP A 517 11.95 -23.59 -1.76
CA ASP A 517 11.26 -24.02 -0.53
C ASP A 517 10.31 -22.92 -0.05
N ILE A 518 10.79 -21.66 -0.06
CA ILE A 518 9.95 -20.51 0.28
C ILE A 518 8.77 -20.41 -0.69
N TYR A 519 9.02 -20.48 -1.99
CA TYR A 519 7.98 -20.46 -3.01
C TYR A 519 6.92 -21.55 -2.77
N SER A 520 7.35 -22.80 -2.56
CA SER A 520 6.42 -23.93 -2.36
C SER A 520 5.58 -23.76 -1.09
N SER A 521 6.21 -23.36 0.01
CA SER A 521 5.53 -23.05 1.27
C SER A 521 4.52 -21.90 1.13
N ARG A 522 4.89 -20.83 0.42
CA ARG A 522 4.01 -19.68 0.16
C ARG A 522 2.83 -20.04 -0.74
N CYS A 523 3.06 -20.85 -1.77
CA CYS A 523 1.98 -21.35 -2.63
C CYS A 523 0.94 -22.15 -1.82
N LEU A 524 1.38 -23.06 -0.97
CA LEU A 524 0.50 -23.86 -0.11
C LEU A 524 -0.27 -22.99 0.89
N SER A 525 0.44 -22.12 1.62
CA SER A 525 -0.16 -21.24 2.61
C SER A 525 -1.22 -20.32 1.97
N ARG A 526 -0.92 -19.74 0.80
CA ARG A 526 -1.89 -18.91 0.09
C ARG A 526 -3.08 -19.72 -0.39
N ALA A 527 -2.86 -20.89 -1.00
CA ALA A 527 -3.97 -21.72 -1.46
C ALA A 527 -4.88 -22.12 -0.30
N ALA A 528 -4.31 -22.50 0.85
CA ALA A 528 -5.08 -22.81 2.05
C ALA A 528 -5.88 -21.60 2.57
N ASN A 529 -5.32 -20.39 2.50
CA ASN A 529 -6.05 -19.17 2.89
C ASN A 529 -7.22 -18.87 1.93
N ILE A 530 -7.01 -19.04 0.61
CA ILE A 530 -8.07 -18.85 -0.40
C ILE A 530 -9.18 -19.88 -0.20
N ILE A 531 -8.85 -21.15 0.04
CA ILE A 531 -9.82 -22.23 0.26
C ILE A 531 -10.67 -21.99 1.53
N LYS A 532 -10.11 -21.34 2.55
CA LYS A 532 -10.85 -21.02 3.78
C LYS A 532 -11.78 -19.82 3.65
N ASP A 533 -11.65 -19.04 2.59
CA ASP A 533 -12.38 -17.79 2.41
C ASP A 533 -13.25 -17.86 1.14
N SER A 534 -14.53 -18.23 1.32
CA SER A 534 -15.51 -18.32 0.23
C SER A 534 -15.77 -16.99 -0.48
N SER A 535 -15.46 -15.85 0.16
CA SER A 535 -15.59 -14.53 -0.45
C SER A 535 -14.40 -14.16 -1.34
N HIS A 536 -13.34 -14.98 -1.38
CA HIS A 536 -12.17 -14.71 -2.20
C HIS A 536 -12.47 -14.97 -3.68
N PRO A 537 -12.14 -14.05 -4.61
CA PRO A 537 -12.48 -14.22 -6.04
C PRO A 537 -11.84 -15.49 -6.64
N GLY A 538 -10.68 -15.89 -6.13
CA GLY A 538 -10.02 -17.16 -6.47
C GLY A 538 -10.57 -18.42 -5.80
N PHE A 539 -11.58 -18.35 -4.91
CA PHE A 539 -12.11 -19.51 -4.17
C PHE A 539 -12.58 -20.62 -5.12
N ASN A 540 -13.36 -20.26 -6.13
CA ASN A 540 -13.92 -21.20 -7.12
C ASN A 540 -12.86 -21.90 -7.97
N MET A 541 -11.60 -21.43 -7.97
CA MET A 541 -10.51 -22.11 -8.66
C MET A 541 -10.09 -23.40 -7.94
N PHE A 542 -10.42 -23.54 -6.65
CA PHE A 542 -10.09 -24.71 -5.83
C PHE A 542 -11.34 -25.57 -5.58
N SER A 543 -11.83 -26.24 -6.62
CA SER A 543 -12.95 -27.18 -6.49
C SER A 543 -12.46 -28.61 -6.26
N LEU A 544 -13.03 -29.32 -5.29
CA LEU A 544 -12.77 -30.75 -5.09
C LEU A 544 -13.46 -31.60 -6.16
N LEU A 545 -12.84 -32.72 -6.52
CA LEU A 545 -13.49 -33.78 -7.29
C LEU A 545 -14.55 -34.49 -6.41
N PRO A 546 -15.53 -35.20 -7.01
CA PRO A 546 -16.58 -35.90 -6.26
C PRO A 546 -16.06 -36.87 -5.19
N SER A 547 -14.83 -37.39 -5.36
CA SER A 547 -14.18 -38.25 -4.37
C SER A 547 -13.72 -37.53 -3.10
N GLY A 548 -13.70 -36.19 -3.08
CA GLY A 548 -13.21 -35.36 -1.97
C GLY A 548 -11.69 -35.42 -1.74
N LYS A 549 -10.96 -36.26 -2.48
CA LYS A 549 -9.53 -36.56 -2.23
C LYS A 549 -8.56 -35.67 -3.01
N ARG A 550 -9.02 -34.96 -4.04
CA ARG A 550 -8.19 -34.16 -4.94
C ARG A 550 -8.95 -32.93 -5.42
N TYR A 551 -8.22 -31.84 -5.61
CA TYR A 551 -8.70 -30.66 -6.32
C TYR A 551 -8.66 -30.90 -7.83
N ARG A 552 -9.67 -30.36 -8.52
CA ARG A 552 -9.79 -30.40 -9.98
C ARG A 552 -8.65 -29.59 -10.61
N CYS A 553 -7.86 -30.24 -11.46
CA CYS A 553 -6.80 -29.55 -12.21
C CYS A 553 -7.42 -28.59 -13.23
N ILE A 554 -6.83 -27.40 -13.35
CA ILE A 554 -7.15 -26.44 -14.41
C ILE A 554 -6.54 -26.96 -15.72
N SER A 555 -7.33 -26.99 -16.80
CA SER A 555 -6.85 -27.37 -18.13
C SER A 555 -5.92 -26.30 -18.69
N THR A 556 -4.73 -26.71 -19.15
CA THR A 556 -3.70 -25.79 -19.67
C THR A 556 -3.06 -26.36 -20.92
N LYS A 557 -3.02 -25.61 -22.03
CA LYS A 557 -2.31 -25.98 -23.27
C LYS A 557 -0.93 -25.33 -23.32
N THR A 558 -0.73 -24.17 -22.70
CA THR A 558 0.58 -23.51 -22.65
C THR A 558 1.29 -23.67 -21.30
N HIS A 559 2.63 -23.60 -21.35
CA HIS A 559 3.46 -23.53 -20.14
C HIS A 559 3.24 -22.24 -19.33
N ARG A 560 2.80 -21.15 -19.96
CA ARG A 560 2.55 -19.86 -19.27
C ARG A 560 1.43 -20.01 -18.26
N LEU A 561 0.27 -20.52 -18.68
CA LEU A 561 -0.84 -20.78 -17.75
C LEU A 561 -0.48 -21.89 -16.76
N LYS A 562 0.10 -23.00 -17.22
CA LYS A 562 0.49 -24.13 -16.35
C LYS A 562 1.40 -23.73 -15.18
N ASN A 563 2.29 -22.76 -15.41
CA ASN A 563 3.24 -22.29 -14.40
C ASN A 563 2.76 -21.05 -13.63
N SER A 564 1.54 -20.57 -13.88
CA SER A 564 0.90 -19.52 -13.11
C SER A 564 0.42 -20.04 -11.74
N PHE A 565 0.02 -19.12 -10.87
CA PHE A 565 -0.29 -19.42 -9.47
C PHE A 565 -1.32 -20.54 -9.28
N PHE A 566 -2.55 -20.40 -9.82
CA PHE A 566 -3.64 -21.35 -9.51
C PHE A 566 -3.35 -22.80 -9.96
N PRO A 567 -2.97 -23.07 -11.23
CA PRO A 567 -2.68 -24.44 -11.66
C PRO A 567 -1.51 -25.05 -10.87
N LYS A 568 -0.50 -24.23 -10.55
CA LYS A 568 0.65 -24.68 -9.78
C LYS A 568 0.28 -24.98 -8.32
N ALA A 569 -0.51 -24.11 -7.69
CA ALA A 569 -1.01 -24.29 -6.34
C ALA A 569 -1.85 -25.56 -6.21
N ILE A 570 -2.77 -25.81 -7.15
CA ILE A 570 -3.59 -27.04 -7.20
C ILE A 570 -2.71 -28.28 -7.35
N THR A 571 -1.73 -28.24 -8.26
CA THR A 571 -0.78 -29.35 -8.44
C THR A 571 -0.01 -29.63 -7.16
N THR A 572 0.47 -28.58 -6.48
CA THR A 572 1.18 -28.71 -5.21
C THR A 572 0.28 -29.24 -4.10
N LEU A 573 -0.96 -28.75 -3.96
CA LEU A 573 -1.95 -29.28 -3.00
C LEU A 573 -2.23 -30.77 -3.21
N ASN A 574 -2.52 -31.16 -4.45
CA ASN A 574 -2.77 -32.56 -4.80
C ASN A 574 -1.57 -33.45 -4.47
N SER A 575 -0.34 -32.98 -4.70
CA SER A 575 0.87 -33.73 -4.34
C SER A 575 1.06 -33.89 -2.82
N HIS A 576 0.56 -32.93 -2.02
CA HIS A 576 0.62 -32.98 -0.56
C HIS A 576 -0.47 -33.86 0.06
N MET A 577 -1.66 -33.97 -0.55
CA MET A 577 -2.73 -34.85 -0.07
C MET A 577 -2.45 -36.35 -0.29
N HIS A 578 -1.40 -36.70 -1.05
CA HIS A 578 -0.95 -38.07 -1.26
C HIS A 578 0.15 -38.54 -0.31
N ARG A 579 0.64 -37.64 0.55
CA ARG A 579 1.51 -37.97 1.68
C ARG A 579 0.68 -37.98 2.94
#